data_AF-A0A1I1MDS0-F1
#
_entry.id   AF-A0A1I1MDS0-F1
#
_cell.length_a   1.000
_cell.length_b   1.000
_cell.length_c   1.000
_cell.angle_alpha   90.00
_cell.angle_beta   90.00
_cell.angle_gamma   90.00
#
_symmetry.space_group_name_H-M   'P 1'
#
loop_
_entity.id
_entity.type
_entity.pdbx_description
1 polymer ?
#
loop_
_entity_poly.entity_id
_entity_poly.type
_entity_poly.pdbx_seq_one_letter_code
_entity_poly.pdbx_strand_id
1 'polypeptide(L)'
;MINEITNENTKQDLMHTFEKIFMSTNPFQYVFTKNIKEVIILFPTDGYYLTEKQFIALQETMVTFKENEFYISEVEGTDIFKNVEKTNSYQSRHWIIDDVTSLHDYDEVQLFLENAIYSTQGKWGLIVSHEEHALLGGTSEFIRRFKMNYPEWEECTNNLLKQWKDNERLYGASSIWVDNLIKSIKSIK
;
A
#
# COMPACT_ATOMS: atom_id res chain seq x y z
N MET A 1 -8.66 11.94 -12.42
CA MET A 1 -10.09 11.72 -12.08
C MET A 1 -10.15 10.69 -10.98
N ILE A 2 -10.77 11.08 -9.87
CA ILE A 2 -10.95 10.23 -8.69
C ILE A 2 -12.43 9.92 -8.58
N ASN A 3 -12.79 8.65 -8.52
CA ASN A 3 -14.17 8.22 -8.37
C ASN A 3 -14.29 7.26 -7.18
N GLU A 4 -15.13 7.60 -6.21
CA GLU A 4 -15.48 6.67 -5.12
C GLU A 4 -16.34 5.53 -5.65
N ILE A 5 -15.98 4.30 -5.27
CA ILE A 5 -16.68 3.07 -5.65
C ILE A 5 -17.71 2.73 -4.58
N THR A 6 -18.97 3.01 -4.88
CA THR A 6 -20.10 2.71 -3.99
C THR A 6 -20.97 1.54 -4.47
N ASN A 7 -20.78 1.10 -5.72
CA ASN A 7 -21.55 0.01 -6.33
C ASN A 7 -21.07 -1.37 -5.87
N GLU A 8 -21.99 -2.20 -5.38
CA GLU A 8 -21.65 -3.54 -4.85
C GLU A 8 -21.04 -4.50 -5.88
N ASN A 9 -21.50 -4.47 -7.14
CA ASN A 9 -20.90 -5.33 -8.17
C ASN A 9 -19.44 -4.92 -8.42
N THR A 10 -19.17 -3.61 -8.48
CA THR A 10 -17.81 -3.09 -8.62
C THR A 10 -16.94 -3.41 -7.40
N LYS A 11 -17.50 -3.38 -6.18
CA LYS A 11 -16.78 -3.81 -4.97
C LYS A 11 -16.42 -5.30 -5.00
N GLN A 12 -17.27 -6.14 -5.59
CA GLN A 12 -16.92 -7.55 -5.78
C GLN A 12 -15.74 -7.69 -6.76
N ASP A 13 -15.73 -7.01 -7.89
CA ASP A 13 -14.60 -7.03 -8.83
C ASP A 13 -13.30 -6.51 -8.19
N LEU A 14 -13.43 -5.45 -7.38
CA LEU A 14 -12.37 -4.87 -6.57
C LEU A 14 -11.78 -5.90 -5.58
N MET A 15 -12.64 -6.59 -4.82
CA MET A 15 -12.24 -7.66 -3.90
C MET A 15 -11.47 -8.77 -4.61
N HIS A 16 -11.96 -9.26 -5.75
CA HIS A 16 -11.25 -10.28 -6.54
C HIS A 16 -9.87 -9.80 -7.03
N THR A 17 -9.73 -8.51 -7.28
CA THR A 17 -8.44 -7.92 -7.68
C THR A 17 -7.51 -7.77 -6.48
N PHE A 18 -8.03 -7.31 -5.35
CA PHE A 18 -7.30 -7.22 -4.09
C PHE A 18 -6.73 -8.58 -3.67
N GLU A 19 -7.55 -9.64 -3.70
CA GLU A 19 -7.16 -11.01 -3.31
C GLU A 19 -6.11 -11.64 -4.22
N LYS A 20 -5.90 -11.13 -5.45
CA LYS A 20 -4.78 -11.57 -6.30
C LYS A 20 -3.44 -11.09 -5.75
N ILE A 21 -3.43 -9.95 -5.07
CA ILE A 21 -2.23 -9.24 -4.63
C ILE A 21 -1.99 -9.48 -3.15
N PHE A 22 -3.02 -9.38 -2.32
CA PHE A 22 -2.94 -9.42 -0.87
C PHE A 22 -3.62 -10.66 -0.29
N MET A 23 -3.00 -11.24 0.74
CA MET A 23 -3.57 -12.29 1.60
C MET A 23 -3.99 -11.76 2.98
N SER A 24 -3.65 -10.51 3.30
CA SER A 24 -3.95 -9.86 4.58
C SER A 24 -4.01 -8.34 4.37
N THR A 25 -4.77 -7.67 5.24
CA THR A 25 -4.89 -6.22 5.32
C THR A 25 -3.97 -5.59 6.37
N ASN A 26 -3.22 -6.39 7.13
CA ASN A 26 -2.40 -5.90 8.23
C ASN A 26 -0.98 -5.52 7.75
N PRO A 27 -0.61 -4.23 7.72
CA PRO A 27 0.68 -3.79 7.17
C PRO A 27 1.89 -4.09 8.08
N PHE A 28 1.67 -4.62 9.29
CA PHE A 28 2.73 -4.99 10.25
C PHE A 28 3.28 -6.40 10.04
N GLN A 29 2.78 -7.11 9.03
CA GLN A 29 3.20 -8.46 8.67
C GLN A 29 3.32 -8.62 7.15
N TYR A 30 3.71 -9.81 6.72
CA TYR A 30 3.72 -10.13 5.29
C TYR A 30 2.29 -10.18 4.73
N VAL A 31 2.00 -9.34 3.75
CA VAL A 31 0.63 -9.18 3.20
C VAL A 31 0.43 -9.77 1.81
N PHE A 32 1.47 -10.14 1.07
CA PHE A 32 1.35 -10.40 -0.36
C PHE A 32 1.14 -11.87 -0.73
N THR A 33 0.29 -12.17 -1.72
CA THR A 33 0.15 -13.54 -2.22
C THR A 33 1.44 -14.05 -2.89
N LYS A 34 1.50 -15.36 -3.16
CA LYS A 34 2.59 -16.01 -3.91
C LYS A 34 2.78 -15.52 -5.36
N ASN A 35 1.82 -14.75 -5.89
CA ASN A 35 1.92 -14.19 -7.24
C ASN A 35 2.89 -13.01 -7.28
N ILE A 36 3.04 -12.32 -6.15
CA ILE A 36 4.01 -11.24 -5.97
C ILE A 36 5.40 -11.85 -5.81
N LYS A 37 6.36 -11.31 -6.57
CA LYS A 37 7.71 -11.86 -6.71
C LYS A 37 8.75 -11.07 -5.94
N GLU A 38 8.55 -9.76 -5.86
CA GLU A 38 9.42 -8.88 -5.10
C GLU A 38 8.59 -7.95 -4.24
N VAL A 39 9.13 -7.66 -3.06
CA VAL A 39 8.54 -6.75 -2.08
C VAL A 39 9.63 -5.84 -1.54
N ILE A 40 9.33 -4.55 -1.42
CA ILE A 40 10.19 -3.56 -0.77
C ILE A 40 9.40 -2.78 0.28
N ILE A 41 10.14 -2.20 1.23
CA ILE A 41 9.61 -1.25 2.22
C ILE A 41 9.84 0.16 1.69
N LEU A 42 8.81 1.00 1.78
CA LEU A 42 8.92 2.44 1.62
C LEU A 42 8.79 3.11 3.00
N PHE A 43 9.69 4.04 3.27
CA PHE A 43 9.75 4.73 4.56
C PHE A 43 10.57 6.03 4.47
N PRO A 44 10.14 7.14 5.09
CA PRO A 44 8.81 7.34 5.69
C PRO A 44 7.73 7.58 4.61
N THR A 45 6.48 7.29 4.92
CA THR A 45 5.29 7.80 4.22
C THR A 45 4.81 9.11 4.86
N ASP A 46 3.84 9.79 4.25
CA ASP A 46 3.22 11.00 4.83
C ASP A 46 1.87 10.64 5.46
N GLY A 47 1.92 10.14 6.70
CA GLY A 47 0.76 9.52 7.36
C GLY A 47 0.19 8.38 6.51
N TYR A 48 -1.09 8.51 6.11
CA TYR A 48 -1.79 7.54 5.26
C TYR A 48 -1.48 7.68 3.76
N TYR A 49 -0.61 8.60 3.36
CA TYR A 49 -0.32 8.91 1.96
C TYR A 49 1.13 8.59 1.60
N LEU A 50 1.37 8.35 0.31
CA LEU A 50 2.73 8.35 -0.23
C LEU A 50 3.30 9.77 -0.20
N THR A 51 4.61 9.90 0.07
CA THR A 51 5.27 11.19 -0.16
C THR A 51 5.25 11.56 -1.65
N GLU A 52 5.41 12.85 -1.97
CA GLU A 52 5.47 13.34 -3.37
C GLU A 52 6.41 12.48 -4.25
N LYS A 53 7.64 12.21 -3.78
CA LYS A 53 8.61 11.42 -4.53
C LYS A 53 8.18 9.98 -4.75
N GLN A 54 7.55 9.36 -3.75
CA GLN A 54 7.04 7.99 -3.84
C GLN A 54 5.86 7.90 -4.80
N PHE A 55 4.95 8.87 -4.75
CA PHE A 55 3.79 8.95 -5.64
C PHE A 55 4.20 9.19 -7.10
N ILE A 56 5.09 10.15 -7.36
CA ILE A 56 5.63 10.40 -8.71
C ILE A 56 6.31 9.15 -9.27
N ALA A 57 7.14 8.48 -8.46
CA ALA A 57 7.81 7.25 -8.91
C ALA A 57 6.83 6.11 -9.21
N LEU A 58 5.72 6.02 -8.46
CA LEU A 58 4.65 5.08 -8.75
C LEU A 58 4.00 5.40 -10.11
N GLN A 59 3.62 6.65 -10.36
CA GLN A 59 3.02 7.08 -11.63
C GLN A 59 3.95 6.81 -12.82
N GLU A 60 5.22 7.21 -12.73
CA GLU A 60 6.21 6.95 -13.79
C GLU A 60 6.42 5.45 -14.04
N THR A 61 6.33 4.65 -12.99
CA THR A 61 6.38 3.19 -13.10
C THR A 61 5.16 2.69 -13.87
N MET A 62 3.96 3.09 -13.46
CA MET A 62 2.70 2.70 -14.10
C MET A 62 2.66 3.02 -15.60
N VAL A 63 3.14 4.21 -16.00
CA VAL A 63 3.27 4.61 -17.42
C VAL A 63 4.09 3.59 -18.21
N THR A 64 5.18 3.08 -17.65
CA THR A 64 6.03 2.05 -18.30
C THR A 64 5.26 0.76 -18.57
N PHE A 65 4.32 0.39 -17.70
CA PHE A 65 3.51 -0.82 -17.81
C PHE A 65 2.16 -0.60 -18.51
N LYS A 66 1.88 0.62 -18.98
CA LYS A 66 0.60 1.01 -19.60
C LYS A 66 -0.59 0.74 -18.66
N GLU A 67 -0.39 0.96 -17.37
CA GLU A 67 -1.47 0.97 -16.39
C GLU A 67 -1.89 2.42 -16.16
N ASN A 68 -3.12 2.75 -16.55
CA ASN A 68 -3.60 4.13 -16.53
C ASN A 68 -4.58 4.39 -15.37
N GLU A 69 -4.86 3.36 -14.56
CA GLU A 69 -5.77 3.43 -13.44
C GLU A 69 -5.27 2.51 -12.34
N PHE A 70 -5.54 2.88 -11.09
CA PHE A 70 -5.28 2.08 -9.91
C PHE A 70 -6.41 2.25 -8.90
N TYR A 71 -6.50 1.29 -7.99
CA TYR A 71 -7.46 1.32 -6.89
C TYR A 71 -6.82 1.84 -5.61
N ILE A 72 -7.60 2.55 -4.81
CA ILE A 72 -7.32 2.77 -3.39
C ILE A 72 -8.43 2.12 -2.57
N SER A 73 -8.09 1.46 -1.47
CA SER A 73 -9.07 0.88 -0.53
C SER A 73 -8.59 1.08 0.88
N GLU A 74 -9.46 1.54 1.78
CA GLU A 74 -9.20 1.44 3.20
C GLU A 74 -9.23 -0.03 3.64
N VAL A 75 -8.25 -0.43 4.44
CA VAL A 75 -7.99 -1.84 4.77
C VAL A 75 -8.08 -2.17 6.25
N GLU A 76 -8.38 -1.21 7.12
CA GLU A 76 -8.55 -1.48 8.54
C GLU A 76 -9.87 -2.24 8.80
N GLY A 77 -9.78 -3.47 9.34
CA GLY A 77 -10.92 -4.34 9.66
C GLY A 77 -10.87 -5.72 9.01
N THR A 78 -11.93 -6.52 9.21
CA THR A 78 -12.00 -7.94 8.79
C THR A 78 -12.87 -8.20 7.55
N ASP A 79 -13.67 -7.24 7.11
CA ASP A 79 -14.60 -7.41 5.98
C ASP A 79 -14.78 -6.11 5.19
N ILE A 80 -13.66 -5.57 4.71
CA ILE A 80 -13.56 -4.22 4.14
C ILE A 80 -14.39 -4.01 2.86
N PHE A 81 -14.83 -5.09 2.18
CA PHE A 81 -15.60 -5.00 0.93
C PHE A 81 -17.09 -5.27 1.10
N LYS A 82 -17.57 -5.60 2.31
CA LYS A 82 -19.00 -5.82 2.55
C LYS A 82 -19.67 -4.63 3.19
N ASN A 83 -20.86 -4.30 2.69
CA ASN A 83 -21.74 -3.37 3.39
C ASN A 83 -22.29 -4.03 4.65
N VAL A 84 -21.87 -3.52 5.81
CA VAL A 84 -22.52 -3.86 7.07
C VAL A 84 -23.76 -2.95 7.20
N GLU A 85 -24.90 -3.42 6.69
CA GLU A 85 -26.18 -2.67 6.68
C GLU A 85 -26.75 -2.39 8.09
N LYS A 86 -26.13 -2.88 9.16
CA LYS A 86 -26.79 -2.99 10.49
C LYS A 86 -26.07 -2.36 11.66
N THR A 87 -25.00 -1.59 11.44
CA THR A 87 -24.28 -0.93 12.54
C THR A 87 -23.94 0.51 12.17
N ASN A 88 -24.01 1.43 13.14
CA ASN A 88 -23.44 2.80 13.06
C ASN A 88 -21.89 2.78 12.95
N SER A 89 -21.31 1.70 12.43
CA SER A 89 -19.88 1.55 12.27
C SER A 89 -19.43 2.24 10.99
N TYR A 90 -18.23 2.82 11.04
CA TYR A 90 -17.54 3.29 9.86
C TYR A 90 -17.44 2.18 8.80
N GLN A 91 -17.67 2.51 7.54
CA GLN A 91 -17.53 1.59 6.41
C GLN A 91 -16.29 1.98 5.62
N SER A 92 -15.45 0.99 5.32
CA SER A 92 -14.27 1.17 4.47
C SER A 92 -14.68 1.74 3.12
N ARG A 93 -13.91 2.73 2.67
CA ARG A 93 -14.11 3.40 1.39
C ARG A 93 -13.12 2.91 0.36
N HIS A 94 -13.52 3.06 -0.90
CA HIS A 94 -12.76 2.58 -2.05
C HIS A 94 -12.84 3.58 -3.20
N TRP A 95 -11.75 3.72 -3.95
CA TRP A 95 -11.66 4.63 -5.07
C TRP A 95 -10.99 3.96 -6.25
N ILE A 96 -11.34 4.41 -7.45
CA ILE A 96 -10.52 4.26 -8.65
C ILE A 96 -9.95 5.62 -9.03
N ILE A 97 -8.66 5.64 -9.35
CA ILE A 97 -7.90 6.85 -9.65
C ILE A 97 -7.16 6.63 -10.97
N ASP A 98 -7.18 7.63 -11.85
CA ASP A 98 -6.38 7.60 -13.07
C ASP A 98 -4.92 8.01 -12.84
N ASP A 99 -4.04 7.55 -13.74
CA ASP A 99 -2.59 7.77 -13.67
C ASP A 99 -2.19 9.22 -13.89
N VAL A 100 -3.06 10.05 -14.46
CA VAL A 100 -2.85 11.49 -14.67
C VAL A 100 -3.33 12.37 -13.51
N THR A 101 -3.89 11.78 -12.45
CA THR A 101 -4.28 12.49 -11.23
C THR A 101 -3.07 13.20 -10.63
N SER A 102 -3.22 14.48 -10.27
CA SER A 102 -2.13 15.25 -9.66
C SER A 102 -1.91 14.82 -8.21
N LEU A 103 -0.72 15.10 -7.66
CA LEU A 103 -0.46 14.88 -6.22
C LEU A 103 -1.50 15.63 -5.36
N HIS A 104 -1.83 16.87 -5.74
CA HIS A 104 -2.81 17.67 -5.01
C HIS A 104 -4.17 16.97 -4.94
N ASP A 105 -4.66 16.44 -6.07
CA ASP A 105 -5.93 15.72 -6.10
C ASP A 105 -5.84 14.39 -5.30
N TYR A 106 -4.70 13.71 -5.34
CA TYR A 106 -4.45 12.50 -4.54
C TYR A 106 -4.52 12.78 -3.04
N ASP A 107 -3.95 13.88 -2.57
CA ASP A 107 -3.98 14.31 -1.17
C ASP A 107 -5.40 14.72 -0.71
N GLU A 108 -6.30 15.03 -1.64
CA GLU A 108 -7.71 15.33 -1.33
C GLU A 108 -8.56 14.06 -1.12
N VAL A 109 -8.04 12.86 -1.45
CA VAL A 109 -8.72 11.59 -1.13
C VAL A 109 -8.78 11.47 0.38
N GLN A 110 -9.99 11.49 0.96
CA GLN A 110 -10.16 11.43 2.41
C GLN A 110 -9.87 10.03 2.97
N LEU A 111 -8.59 9.74 3.22
CA LEU A 111 -8.12 8.51 3.87
C LEU A 111 -8.03 8.72 5.38
N PHE A 112 -8.81 7.95 6.14
CA PHE A 112 -8.83 8.04 7.61
C PHE A 112 -8.17 6.83 8.28
N LEU A 113 -7.92 5.78 7.51
CA LEU A 113 -7.45 4.49 7.96
C LEU A 113 -6.25 4.05 7.11
N GLU A 114 -5.59 2.97 7.55
CA GLU A 114 -4.66 2.23 6.71
C GLU A 114 -5.30 1.91 5.36
N ASN A 115 -4.53 1.99 4.29
CA ASN A 115 -5.06 1.82 2.94
C ASN A 115 -4.13 1.01 2.05
N ALA A 116 -4.70 0.41 1.01
CA ALA A 116 -3.98 -0.25 -0.05
C ALA A 116 -4.15 0.52 -1.36
N ILE A 117 -3.06 0.68 -2.10
CA ILE A 117 -2.99 1.28 -3.44
C ILE A 117 -2.55 0.18 -4.41
N TYR A 118 -3.34 -0.15 -5.43
CA TYR A 118 -3.04 -1.36 -6.21
C TYR A 118 -3.54 -1.38 -7.65
N SER A 119 -2.86 -2.22 -8.44
CA SER A 119 -3.14 -2.45 -9.86
C SER A 119 -4.56 -2.93 -10.11
N THR A 120 -5.22 -2.35 -11.10
CA THR A 120 -6.48 -2.88 -11.66
C THR A 120 -6.30 -4.25 -12.33
N GLN A 121 -5.06 -4.61 -12.68
CA GLN A 121 -4.72 -5.89 -13.31
C GLN A 121 -4.24 -6.95 -12.30
N GLY A 122 -4.11 -6.61 -11.02
CA GLY A 122 -3.66 -7.55 -9.99
C GLY A 122 -2.15 -7.86 -10.01
N LYS A 123 -1.32 -7.01 -10.62
CA LYS A 123 0.12 -7.27 -10.85
C LYS A 123 1.06 -6.68 -9.80
N TRP A 124 0.61 -5.66 -9.10
CA TRP A 124 1.33 -4.97 -8.05
C TRP A 124 0.33 -4.36 -7.08
N GLY A 125 0.78 -4.12 -5.86
CA GLY A 125 0.04 -3.34 -4.88
C GLY A 125 0.92 -2.90 -3.73
N LEU A 126 0.42 -1.93 -3.01
CA LEU A 126 1.08 -1.27 -1.90
C LEU A 126 0.10 -1.18 -0.74
N ILE A 127 0.56 -1.37 0.49
CA ILE A 127 -0.24 -1.15 1.71
C ILE A 127 0.46 -0.10 2.58
N VAL A 128 -0.24 0.96 2.97
CA VAL A 128 0.23 2.07 3.81
C VAL A 128 -0.28 1.87 5.23
N SER A 129 0.63 1.99 6.20
CA SER A 129 0.34 1.92 7.63
C SER A 129 0.21 3.31 8.25
N HIS A 130 -0.46 3.37 9.38
CA HIS A 130 -0.42 4.54 10.27
C HIS A 130 0.94 4.77 10.94
N GLU A 131 1.87 3.81 10.89
CA GLU A 131 3.24 3.91 11.46
C GLU A 131 4.28 4.36 10.42
N GLU A 132 3.85 5.19 9.46
CA GLU A 132 4.67 5.85 8.44
C GLU A 132 5.47 4.91 7.52
N HIS A 133 5.06 3.65 7.38
CA HIS A 133 5.66 2.72 6.42
C HIS A 133 4.64 2.22 5.41
N ALA A 134 5.15 1.85 4.24
CA ALA A 134 4.39 1.09 3.28
C ALA A 134 5.17 -0.13 2.78
N LEU A 135 4.43 -1.17 2.38
CA LEU A 135 4.99 -2.32 1.68
C LEU A 135 4.55 -2.26 0.24
N LEU A 136 5.50 -2.21 -0.70
CA LEU A 136 5.23 -2.28 -2.14
C LEU A 136 5.63 -3.66 -2.66
N GLY A 137 4.67 -4.38 -3.23
CA GLY A 137 4.87 -5.69 -3.83
C GLY A 137 4.46 -5.70 -5.30
N GLY A 138 5.21 -6.42 -6.13
CA GLY A 138 4.88 -6.56 -7.54
C GLY A 138 5.61 -7.69 -8.24
N THR A 139 5.49 -7.69 -9.57
CA THR A 139 6.39 -8.45 -10.42
C THR A 139 7.83 -7.91 -10.28
N SER A 140 8.83 -8.75 -10.54
CA SER A 140 10.24 -8.34 -10.51
C SER A 140 10.52 -7.15 -11.44
N GLU A 141 9.90 -7.13 -12.62
CA GLU A 141 10.08 -6.03 -13.56
C GLU A 141 9.46 -4.73 -13.04
N PHE A 142 8.28 -4.80 -12.42
CA PHE A 142 7.62 -3.64 -11.82
C PHE A 142 8.47 -3.05 -10.69
N ILE A 143 8.91 -3.89 -9.76
CA ILE A 143 9.74 -3.46 -8.63
C ILE A 143 11.08 -2.91 -9.11
N ARG A 144 11.72 -3.55 -10.09
CA ARG A 144 12.95 -3.03 -10.70
C ARG A 144 12.76 -1.64 -11.29
N ARG A 145 11.65 -1.41 -12.01
CA ARG A 145 11.34 -0.09 -12.59
C ARG A 145 11.08 0.95 -11.50
N PHE A 146 10.29 0.61 -10.49
CA PHE A 146 10.02 1.50 -9.37
C PHE A 146 11.32 1.92 -8.66
N LYS A 147 12.21 0.96 -8.38
CA LYS A 147 13.53 1.22 -7.77
C LYS A 147 14.40 2.19 -8.59
N MET A 148 14.28 2.17 -9.93
CA MET A 148 14.98 3.13 -10.80
C MET A 148 14.40 4.54 -10.70
N ASN A 149 13.07 4.65 -10.54
CA ASN A 149 12.37 5.94 -10.44
C ASN A 149 12.43 6.53 -9.01
N TYR A 150 12.59 5.70 -7.98
CA TYR A 150 12.74 6.13 -6.58
C TYR A 150 13.98 5.51 -5.91
N PRO A 151 15.21 5.99 -6.20
CA PRO A 151 16.45 5.42 -5.66
C PRO A 151 16.56 5.43 -4.12
N GLU A 152 15.83 6.32 -3.45
CA GLU A 152 15.80 6.44 -1.97
C GLU A 152 15.27 5.16 -1.28
N TRP A 153 14.65 4.23 -2.03
CA TRP A 153 14.22 2.92 -1.53
C TRP A 153 15.33 2.14 -0.81
N GLU A 154 16.60 2.33 -1.22
CA GLU A 154 17.74 1.61 -0.65
C GLU A 154 17.93 1.90 0.84
N GLU A 155 17.57 3.10 1.27
CA GLU A 155 17.72 3.54 2.67
C GLU A 155 16.48 3.23 3.51
N CYS A 156 15.30 3.06 2.90
CA CYS A 156 14.02 2.95 3.60
C CYS A 156 14.02 1.87 4.70
N THR A 157 14.55 0.67 4.42
CA THR A 157 14.58 -0.41 5.43
C THR A 157 15.49 -0.07 6.62
N ASN A 158 16.63 0.56 6.37
CA ASN A 158 17.56 0.96 7.42
C ASN A 158 17.00 2.13 8.24
N ASN A 159 16.32 3.07 7.59
CA ASN A 159 15.67 4.20 8.24
C ASN A 159 14.52 3.74 9.15
N LEU A 160 13.67 2.82 8.68
CA LEU A 160 12.60 2.22 9.50
C LEU A 160 13.18 1.52 10.73
N LEU A 161 14.20 0.68 10.55
CA LEU A 161 14.88 -0.02 11.64
C LEU A 161 15.48 0.96 12.67
N LYS A 162 16.11 2.03 12.18
CA LYS A 162 16.72 3.04 13.04
C LYS A 162 15.66 3.76 13.87
N GLN A 163 14.59 4.24 13.23
CA GLN A 163 13.50 4.94 13.91
C GLN A 163 12.85 4.07 14.99
N TRP A 164 12.55 2.81 14.69
CA TRP A 164 11.91 1.93 15.67
C TRP A 164 12.83 1.50 16.81
N LYS A 165 14.14 1.37 16.58
CA LYS A 165 15.11 1.19 17.67
C LYS A 165 15.21 2.42 18.56
N ASP A 166 15.15 3.61 17.98
CA ASP A 166 15.13 4.85 18.75
C ASP A 166 13.81 4.97 19.54
N ASN A 167 12.68 4.60 18.96
CA ASN A 167 11.38 4.57 19.66
C ASN A 167 11.34 3.56 20.82
N GLU A 168 11.91 2.37 20.63
CA GLU A 168 12.05 1.38 21.69
C GLU A 168 12.90 1.93 22.85
N ARG A 169 14.04 2.56 22.54
CA ARG A 169 14.93 3.14 23.55
C ARG A 169 14.30 4.32 24.29
N LEU A 170 13.60 5.20 23.59
CA LEU A 170 13.09 6.46 24.13
C LEU A 170 11.71 6.33 24.78
N TYR A 171 10.86 5.47 24.24
CA TYR A 171 9.45 5.38 24.61
C TYR A 171 9.03 3.97 25.08
N GLY A 172 9.92 2.98 25.03
CA GLY A 172 9.60 1.59 25.39
C GLY A 172 8.66 0.91 24.39
N ALA A 173 8.53 1.46 23.18
CA ALA A 173 7.71 0.87 22.12
C ALA A 173 8.32 -0.46 21.63
N SER A 174 7.48 -1.46 21.35
CA SER A 174 7.96 -2.75 20.83
C SER A 174 8.43 -2.61 19.38
N SER A 175 9.68 -3.00 19.10
CA SER A 175 10.26 -3.04 17.75
C SER A 175 10.21 -4.43 17.09
N ILE A 176 9.73 -5.46 17.83
CA ILE A 176 9.74 -6.87 17.41
C ILE A 176 9.03 -7.09 16.07
N TRP A 177 7.96 -6.34 15.83
CA TRP A 177 7.18 -6.47 14.59
C TRP A 177 8.01 -6.07 13.36
N VAL A 178 8.89 -5.07 13.47
CA VAL A 178 9.75 -4.59 12.38
C VAL A 178 10.74 -5.67 11.97
N ASP A 179 11.39 -6.29 12.95
CA ASP A 179 12.34 -7.37 12.71
C ASP A 179 11.67 -8.58 12.05
N ASN A 180 10.47 -8.95 12.53
CA ASN A 180 9.69 -10.04 11.96
C ASN A 180 9.27 -9.75 10.52
N LEU A 181 8.78 -8.53 10.25
CA LEU A 181 8.40 -8.07 8.93
C LEU A 181 9.58 -8.11 7.96
N ILE A 182 10.72 -7.53 8.31
CA ILE A 182 11.92 -7.52 7.44
C ILE A 182 12.41 -8.95 7.18
N LYS A 183 12.40 -9.81 8.20
CA LYS A 183 12.76 -11.22 8.04
C LYS A 183 11.84 -11.94 7.05
N SER A 184 10.53 -11.68 7.13
CA SER A 184 9.55 -12.27 6.20
C SER A 184 9.79 -11.82 4.76
N ILE A 185 10.07 -10.54 4.53
CA ILE A 185 10.32 -10.00 3.19
C ILE A 185 11.60 -10.60 2.59
N LYS A 186 12.67 -10.72 3.39
CA LYS A 186 13.94 -11.33 2.94
C LYS A 186 13.84 -12.83 2.65
N SER A 187 12.77 -13.49 3.09
CA SER A 187 12.57 -14.92 2.85
C SER A 187 11.92 -15.26 1.50
N ILE A 188 11.43 -14.24 0.78
CA ILE A 188 10.91 -14.37 -0.57
C ILE A 188 12.07 -14.74 -1.51
N LYS A 189 11.94 -15.87 -2.20
CA LYS A 189 12.92 -16.39 -3.17
C LYS A 189 12.41 -16.26 -4.59
#